data_AF-A0A847JCH5-F1
#
_entry.id   AF-A0A847JCH5-F1
#
_cell.length_a   1.000
_cell.length_b   1.000
_cell.length_c   1.000
_cell.angle_alpha   90.00
_cell.angle_beta   90.00
_cell.angle_gamma   90.00
#
_symmetry.space_group_name_H-M   'P 1'
#
loop_
_entity.id
_entity.type
_entity.pdbx_description
1 polymer ?
#
loop_
_entity_poly.entity_id
_entity_poly.type
_entity_poly.pdbx_seq_one_letter_code
_entity_poly.pdbx_strand_id
1 'polypeptide(L)'
;MSRPSPSPAPTPGSQIVDFDAIETDGLDFGDGFEIGPEAEVIRPRNDLRAKVKQKRGGDGGLDPVAAAEAALARMADSFDGWMADETLRLATLFAEAEADAFDGEALETFHRTAHDIKGQAATLGFPLAGRIAASLCRLLDAKAETGRIPRDLVEQHVQSVRAIVGEQAREQGTATARRLVERLDEVTADYLSQIGVAA
;
A
#
# COMPACT_ATOMS: atom_id res chain seq x y z
N MET A 1 -35.57 56.85 -14.00
CA MET A 1 -36.22 55.52 -13.96
C MET A 1 -35.22 54.53 -13.39
N SER A 2 -35.09 54.50 -12.06
CA SER A 2 -34.14 53.65 -11.33
C SER A 2 -34.82 52.34 -10.94
N ARG A 3 -34.25 51.22 -11.37
CA ARG A 3 -34.62 49.89 -10.85
C ARG A 3 -33.86 49.65 -9.54
N PRO A 4 -34.52 49.22 -8.46
CA PRO A 4 -33.83 48.86 -7.23
C PRO A 4 -33.16 47.48 -7.35
N SER A 5 -31.92 47.38 -6.86
CA SER A 5 -31.15 46.14 -6.73
C SER A 5 -31.73 45.23 -5.63
N PRO A 6 -31.70 43.90 -5.78
CA PRO A 6 -32.16 42.99 -4.73
C PRO A 6 -31.14 42.84 -3.60
N SER A 7 -31.65 42.91 -2.37
CA SER A 7 -30.95 42.66 -1.10
C SER A 7 -30.41 41.23 -1.01
N PRO A 8 -29.23 40.97 -0.42
CA PRO A 8 -28.75 39.61 -0.23
C PRO A 8 -29.56 38.87 0.84
N ALA A 9 -29.90 37.61 0.56
CA ALA A 9 -30.60 36.71 1.47
C ALA A 9 -29.72 36.33 2.69
N PRO A 10 -30.30 36.11 3.88
CA PRO A 10 -29.55 35.67 5.05
C PRO A 10 -29.08 34.22 4.87
N THR A 11 -27.79 33.97 5.10
CA THR A 11 -27.16 32.65 5.12
C THR A 11 -27.80 31.78 6.21
N PRO A 12 -28.09 30.48 5.98
CA PRO A 12 -28.66 29.62 7.00
C PRO A 12 -27.63 29.45 8.12
N GLY A 13 -28.03 29.77 9.35
CA GLY A 13 -27.24 29.52 10.54
C GLY A 13 -26.89 28.04 10.63
N SER A 14 -25.61 27.76 10.90
CA SER A 14 -25.13 26.42 11.25
C SER A 14 -25.93 25.92 12.45
N GLN A 15 -26.86 25.00 12.20
CA GLN A 15 -27.55 24.28 13.26
C GLN A 15 -26.54 23.32 13.88
N ILE A 16 -26.11 23.66 15.09
CA ILE A 16 -25.58 22.66 16.02
C ILE A 16 -26.78 21.76 16.32
N VAL A 17 -26.71 20.51 15.90
CA VAL A 17 -27.69 19.49 16.28
C VAL A 17 -27.58 19.27 17.78
N ASP A 18 -28.64 19.64 18.51
CA ASP A 18 -28.80 19.27 19.91
C ASP A 18 -28.99 17.76 19.98
N PHE A 19 -28.00 17.05 20.51
CA PHE A 19 -27.95 15.58 20.58
C PHE A 19 -28.78 15.01 21.75
N ASP A 20 -29.50 15.87 22.49
CA ASP A 20 -30.18 15.52 23.74
C ASP A 20 -31.59 14.94 23.55
N ALA A 21 -31.95 14.56 22.32
CA ALA A 21 -33.23 13.93 22.00
C ALA A 21 -33.03 12.74 21.05
N ILE A 22 -32.31 11.72 21.52
CA ILE A 22 -32.50 10.37 20.99
C ILE A 22 -33.60 9.75 21.85
N GLU A 23 -34.83 9.81 21.34
CA GLU A 23 -35.92 8.97 21.84
C GLU A 23 -35.47 7.51 21.71
N THR A 24 -35.31 6.85 22.85
CA THR A 24 -34.96 5.44 22.95
C THR A 24 -36.17 4.59 22.63
N ASP A 25 -36.56 4.56 21.35
CA ASP A 25 -37.48 3.54 20.87
C ASP A 25 -36.64 2.41 20.24
N GLY A 26 -36.45 1.38 21.07
CA GLY A 26 -36.14 0.00 20.69
C GLY A 26 -35.12 -0.22 19.57
N LEU A 27 -33.83 -0.16 19.90
CA LEU A 27 -32.81 -0.90 19.15
C LEU A 27 -32.34 -2.06 20.03
N ASP A 28 -32.83 -3.25 19.67
CA ASP A 28 -32.46 -4.54 20.26
C ASP A 28 -31.03 -4.90 19.83
N PHE A 29 -30.05 -4.41 20.59
CA PHE A 29 -28.70 -4.94 20.56
C PHE A 29 -28.67 -6.12 21.53
N GLY A 30 -28.90 -7.31 20.98
CA GLY A 30 -28.86 -8.58 21.73
C GLY A 30 -27.49 -8.85 22.33
N ASP A 31 -27.20 -8.23 23.48
CA ASP A 31 -26.63 -8.81 24.70
C ASP A 31 -26.73 -7.73 25.80
N GLY A 32 -27.54 -8.00 26.82
CA GLY A 32 -28.03 -7.02 27.78
C GLY A 32 -26.96 -6.49 28.74
N PHE A 33 -26.70 -5.19 28.70
CA PHE A 33 -26.03 -4.49 29.80
C PHE A 33 -27.03 -3.56 30.50
N GLU A 34 -27.57 -4.02 31.63
CA GLU A 34 -28.45 -3.22 32.49
C GLU A 34 -27.63 -2.26 33.36
N ILE A 35 -27.79 -0.95 33.13
CA ILE A 35 -27.25 0.10 34.01
C ILE A 35 -28.17 0.20 35.24
N GLY A 36 -27.69 -0.24 36.40
CA GLY A 36 -28.45 -0.17 37.66
C GLY A 36 -28.84 1.26 38.07
N PRO A 37 -29.89 1.42 38.91
CA PRO A 37 -30.53 2.71 39.21
C PRO A 37 -29.63 3.72 39.95
N GLU A 38 -28.43 3.31 40.37
CA GLU A 38 -27.46 4.11 41.15
C GLU A 38 -26.34 4.71 40.28
N ALA A 39 -26.51 4.79 38.96
CA ALA A 39 -25.49 5.30 38.06
C ALA A 39 -25.36 6.83 38.18
N GLU A 40 -24.33 7.30 38.90
CA GLU A 40 -23.98 8.72 38.95
C GLU A 40 -23.13 9.12 37.74
N VAL A 41 -23.74 9.84 36.80
CA VAL A 41 -23.07 10.37 35.61
C VAL A 41 -22.28 11.62 35.99
N ILE A 42 -20.98 11.43 36.26
CA ILE A 42 -20.05 12.56 36.43
C ILE A 42 -19.86 13.20 35.06
N ARG A 43 -20.52 14.35 34.81
CA ARG A 43 -20.28 15.16 33.61
C ARG A 43 -19.10 16.09 33.89
N PRO A 44 -17.89 15.81 33.38
CA PRO A 44 -16.76 16.71 33.55
C PRO A 44 -17.09 18.05 32.90
N ARG A 45 -16.76 19.15 33.60
CA ARG A 45 -17.01 20.50 33.09
C ARG A 45 -16.18 20.71 31.82
N ASN A 46 -16.85 20.94 30.69
CA ASN A 46 -16.19 21.10 29.39
C ASN A 46 -15.58 22.51 29.26
N ASP A 47 -14.44 22.73 29.92
CA ASP A 47 -13.68 23.98 29.88
C ASP A 47 -12.68 24.03 28.70
N LEU A 48 -12.78 23.10 27.73
CA LEU A 48 -11.84 23.01 26.61
C LEU A 48 -11.83 24.30 25.78
N ARG A 49 -12.98 24.97 25.64
CA ARG A 49 -13.09 26.26 24.93
C ARG A 49 -12.30 27.39 25.61
N ALA A 50 -12.11 27.34 26.93
CA ALA A 50 -11.31 28.33 27.65
C ALA A 50 -9.80 28.09 27.51
N LYS A 51 -9.40 26.86 27.18
CA LYS A 51 -7.99 26.47 27.00
C LYS A 51 -7.53 26.50 25.54
N VAL A 52 -8.43 26.68 24.58
CA VAL A 52 -8.11 26.75 23.15
C VAL A 52 -8.13 28.20 22.67
N LYS A 53 -6.99 28.69 22.15
CA LYS A 53 -6.91 29.97 21.45
C LYS A 53 -7.69 29.84 20.13
N GLN A 54 -8.91 30.39 20.08
CA GLN A 54 -9.65 30.48 18.82
C GLN A 54 -8.84 31.31 17.82
N LYS A 55 -8.41 30.67 16.74
CA LYS A 55 -7.78 31.35 15.60
C LYS A 55 -8.87 32.20 14.94
N ARG A 56 -8.91 33.49 15.26
CA ARG A 56 -9.66 34.47 14.46
C ARG A 56 -9.13 34.38 13.03
N GLY A 57 -10.05 34.20 12.08
CA GLY A 57 -9.76 34.09 10.66
C GLY A 57 -8.76 35.16 10.23
N GLY A 58 -7.59 34.70 9.83
CA GLY A 58 -6.63 35.46 9.06
C GLY A 58 -6.63 34.87 7.66
N ASP A 59 -7.24 35.61 6.75
CA ASP A 59 -7.00 35.52 5.32
C ASP A 59 -5.51 35.74 5.05
N GLY A 60 -4.82 34.75 4.47
CA GLY A 60 -3.43 34.94 4.02
C GLY A 60 -2.42 33.87 4.43
N GLY A 61 -2.84 32.69 4.87
CA GLY A 61 -1.93 31.57 5.09
C GLY A 61 -2.27 30.42 4.17
N LEU A 62 -1.33 30.07 3.27
CA LEU A 62 -1.20 28.84 2.47
C LEU A 62 -2.49 28.01 2.32
N ASP A 63 -2.99 27.89 1.09
CA ASP A 63 -4.08 26.96 0.79
C ASP A 63 -3.71 25.56 1.34
N PRO A 64 -4.43 25.09 2.39
CA PRO A 64 -4.10 23.82 3.03
C PRO A 64 -4.30 22.64 2.08
N VAL A 65 -5.17 22.78 1.07
CA VAL A 65 -5.35 21.77 0.02
C VAL A 65 -4.12 21.75 -0.88
N ALA A 66 -3.69 22.90 -1.42
CA ALA A 66 -2.47 22.97 -2.23
C ALA A 66 -1.21 22.52 -1.46
N ALA A 67 -1.11 22.82 -0.16
CA ALA A 67 0.00 22.34 0.67
C ALA A 67 -0.03 20.81 0.87
N ALA A 68 -1.23 20.22 1.01
CA ALA A 68 -1.41 18.77 1.08
C ALA A 68 -1.09 18.09 -0.27
N GLU A 69 -1.58 18.65 -1.39
CA GLU A 69 -1.28 18.16 -2.74
C GLU A 69 0.23 18.24 -3.06
N ALA A 70 0.90 19.33 -2.68
CA ALA A 70 2.35 19.47 -2.85
C ALA A 70 3.16 18.53 -1.94
N ALA A 71 2.62 18.15 -0.77
CA ALA A 71 3.21 17.11 0.06
C ALA A 71 3.04 15.72 -0.58
N LEU A 72 1.85 15.41 -1.09
CA LEU A 72 1.58 14.17 -1.82
C LEU A 72 2.44 14.04 -3.10
N ALA A 73 2.58 15.12 -3.88
CA ALA A 73 3.41 15.12 -5.09
C ALA A 73 4.89 14.85 -4.77
N ARG A 74 5.44 15.47 -3.71
CA ARG A 74 6.82 15.18 -3.27
C ARG A 74 7.01 13.74 -2.78
N MET A 75 5.99 13.13 -2.20
CA MET A 75 6.02 11.70 -1.86
C MET A 75 5.93 10.85 -3.13
N ALA A 76 5.12 11.23 -4.11
CA ALA A 76 5.05 10.58 -5.41
C ALA A 76 6.42 10.55 -6.13
N ASP A 77 7.16 11.66 -6.10
CA ASP A 77 8.51 11.74 -6.68
C ASP A 77 9.50 10.76 -6.02
N SER A 78 9.34 10.45 -4.72
CA SER A 78 10.18 9.45 -4.04
C SER A 78 9.89 8.00 -4.46
N PHE A 79 8.77 7.78 -5.14
CA PHE A 79 8.41 6.49 -5.74
C PHE A 79 8.81 6.40 -7.22
N ASP A 80 9.08 7.53 -7.87
CA ASP A 80 9.62 7.57 -9.21
C ASP A 80 11.06 7.03 -9.22
N GLY A 81 11.32 6.06 -10.09
CA GLY A 81 12.61 5.40 -10.19
C GLY A 81 12.85 4.28 -9.17
N TRP A 82 12.08 4.20 -8.07
CA TRP A 82 12.26 3.16 -7.06
C TRP A 82 12.23 1.75 -7.65
N MET A 83 11.24 1.44 -8.51
CA MET A 83 11.17 0.12 -9.16
C MET A 83 12.40 -0.16 -10.03
N ALA A 84 12.93 0.85 -10.72
CA ALA A 84 14.11 0.68 -11.58
C ALA A 84 15.37 0.41 -10.72
N ASP A 85 15.54 1.17 -9.65
CA ASP A 85 16.65 1.04 -8.72
C ASP A 85 16.61 -0.31 -7.99
N GLU A 86 15.45 -0.70 -7.47
CA GLU A 86 15.32 -1.97 -6.74
C GLU A 86 15.47 -3.17 -7.68
N THR A 87 15.00 -3.06 -8.92
CA THR A 87 15.18 -4.09 -9.95
C THR A 87 16.63 -4.19 -10.42
N LEU A 88 17.36 -3.08 -10.48
CA LEU A 88 18.80 -3.08 -10.71
C LEU A 88 19.55 -3.73 -9.54
N ARG A 89 19.18 -3.36 -8.30
CA ARG A 89 19.74 -3.95 -7.08
C ARG A 89 19.54 -5.47 -7.02
N LEU A 90 18.35 -5.95 -7.34
CA LEU A 90 18.04 -7.38 -7.44
C LEU A 90 18.99 -8.09 -8.41
N ALA A 91 19.24 -7.48 -9.58
CA ALA A 91 20.13 -8.02 -10.60
C ALA A 91 21.60 -8.07 -10.14
N THR A 92 22.06 -7.02 -9.48
CA THR A 92 23.43 -6.95 -8.93
C THR A 92 23.64 -8.02 -7.86
N LEU A 93 22.70 -8.14 -6.91
CA LEU A 93 22.76 -9.17 -5.86
C LEU A 93 22.79 -10.58 -6.45
N PHE A 94 22.03 -10.82 -7.53
CA PHE A 94 22.07 -12.11 -8.22
C PHE A 94 23.45 -12.38 -8.85
N ALA A 95 24.03 -11.40 -9.54
CA ALA A 95 25.35 -11.54 -10.17
C ALA A 95 26.47 -11.75 -9.14
N GLU A 96 26.42 -11.05 -8.01
CA GLU A 96 27.34 -11.28 -6.89
C GLU A 96 27.18 -12.70 -6.32
N ALA A 97 25.93 -13.16 -6.18
CA ALA A 97 25.61 -14.50 -5.71
C ALA A 97 25.87 -15.62 -6.73
N GLU A 98 26.18 -15.31 -7.99
CA GLU A 98 26.71 -16.28 -8.96
C GLU A 98 28.21 -16.49 -8.78
N ALA A 99 28.93 -15.46 -8.34
CA ALA A 99 30.36 -15.55 -8.07
C ALA A 99 30.66 -16.31 -6.76
N ASP A 100 29.77 -16.22 -5.78
CA ASP A 100 29.89 -16.84 -4.46
C ASP A 100 28.81 -17.90 -4.17
N ALA A 101 28.90 -18.56 -3.01
CA ALA A 101 27.84 -19.45 -2.54
C ALA A 101 26.57 -18.62 -2.22
N PHE A 102 25.44 -18.93 -2.87
CA PHE A 102 24.15 -18.27 -2.61
C PHE A 102 23.49 -18.83 -1.37
N ASP A 103 24.07 -18.47 -0.24
CA ASP A 103 23.63 -18.85 1.08
C ASP A 103 23.77 -17.66 2.06
N GLY A 104 23.44 -17.93 3.32
CA GLY A 104 23.57 -16.97 4.42
C GLY A 104 22.92 -15.61 4.14
N GLU A 105 23.69 -14.56 4.44
CA GLU A 105 23.26 -13.16 4.37
C GLU A 105 22.98 -12.68 2.93
N ALA A 106 23.71 -13.21 1.94
CA ALA A 106 23.53 -12.83 0.53
C ALA A 106 22.17 -13.28 0.01
N LEU A 107 21.78 -14.53 0.31
CA LEU A 107 20.47 -15.05 -0.03
C LEU A 107 19.35 -14.30 0.71
N GLU A 108 19.52 -14.01 2.00
CA GLU A 108 18.52 -13.28 2.78
C GLU A 108 18.30 -11.87 2.23
N THR A 109 19.38 -11.18 1.87
CA THR A 109 19.32 -9.85 1.26
C THR A 109 18.65 -9.89 -0.10
N PHE A 110 18.99 -10.87 -0.95
CA PHE A 110 18.33 -11.08 -2.23
C PHE A 110 16.82 -11.35 -2.06
N HIS A 111 16.46 -12.24 -1.11
CA HIS A 111 15.07 -12.57 -0.85
C HIS A 111 14.27 -11.37 -0.35
N ARG A 112 14.85 -10.56 0.54
CA ARG A 112 14.23 -9.31 1.03
C ARG A 112 13.99 -8.30 -0.11
N THR A 113 14.97 -8.08 -0.97
CA THR A 113 14.80 -7.21 -2.15
C THR A 113 13.69 -7.73 -3.09
N ALA A 114 13.62 -9.04 -3.34
CA ALA A 114 12.51 -9.63 -4.11
C ALA A 114 11.15 -9.42 -3.40
N HIS A 115 11.11 -9.54 -2.07
CA HIS A 115 9.91 -9.35 -1.27
C HIS A 115 9.43 -7.88 -1.28
N ASP A 116 10.35 -6.92 -1.24
CA ASP A 116 10.02 -5.49 -1.33
C ASP A 116 9.42 -5.17 -2.70
N ILE A 117 10.00 -5.68 -3.80
CA ILE A 117 9.42 -5.56 -5.14
C ILE A 117 8.02 -6.15 -5.18
N LYS A 118 7.81 -7.36 -4.64
CA LYS A 118 6.49 -7.98 -4.55
C LYS A 118 5.47 -7.06 -3.85
N GLY A 119 5.85 -6.47 -2.73
CA GLY A 119 4.96 -5.64 -1.91
C GLY A 119 4.64 -4.28 -2.52
N GLN A 120 5.61 -3.65 -3.19
CA GLN A 120 5.46 -2.30 -3.71
C GLN A 120 4.98 -2.25 -5.17
N ALA A 121 5.21 -3.30 -5.96
CA ALA A 121 4.94 -3.26 -7.39
C ALA A 121 3.47 -2.98 -7.73
N ALA A 122 2.51 -3.48 -6.96
CA ALA A 122 1.09 -3.17 -7.18
C ALA A 122 0.78 -1.69 -6.97
N THR A 123 1.31 -1.10 -5.88
CA THR A 123 1.15 0.33 -5.54
C THR A 123 1.82 1.24 -6.57
N LEU A 124 2.91 0.78 -7.17
CA LEU A 124 3.69 1.52 -8.17
C LEU A 124 3.22 1.29 -9.62
N GLY A 125 2.11 0.55 -9.81
CA GLY A 125 1.51 0.33 -11.13
C GLY A 125 2.19 -0.75 -11.98
N PHE A 126 2.99 -1.64 -11.38
CA PHE A 126 3.68 -2.78 -12.01
C PHE A 126 3.15 -4.14 -11.51
N PRO A 127 1.84 -4.45 -11.60
CA PRO A 127 1.29 -5.68 -11.03
C PRO A 127 1.93 -6.96 -11.61
N LEU A 128 2.36 -6.95 -12.87
CA LEU A 128 3.05 -8.08 -13.50
C LEU A 128 4.43 -8.33 -12.88
N ALA A 129 5.20 -7.28 -12.57
CA ALA A 129 6.48 -7.42 -11.89
C ALA A 129 6.29 -7.98 -10.48
N GLY A 130 5.26 -7.52 -9.76
CA GLY A 130 4.90 -8.04 -8.43
C GLY A 130 4.54 -9.52 -8.46
N ARG A 131 3.84 -9.99 -9.50
CA ARG A 131 3.51 -11.40 -9.68
C ARG A 131 4.74 -12.26 -9.94
N ILE A 132 5.67 -11.81 -10.78
CA ILE A 132 6.95 -12.51 -10.99
C ILE A 132 7.76 -12.56 -9.69
N ALA A 133 7.87 -11.44 -8.98
CA ALA A 133 8.58 -11.37 -7.70
C ALA A 133 7.95 -12.29 -6.63
N ALA A 134 6.62 -12.41 -6.60
CA ALA A 134 5.94 -13.38 -5.73
C ALA A 134 6.29 -14.83 -6.09
N SER A 135 6.37 -15.14 -7.38
CA SER A 135 6.80 -16.45 -7.88
C SER A 135 8.25 -16.75 -7.48
N LEU A 136 9.13 -15.75 -7.60
CA LEU A 136 10.51 -15.84 -7.15
C LEU A 136 10.62 -16.08 -5.64
N CYS A 137 9.87 -15.37 -4.79
CA CYS A 137 9.87 -15.63 -3.35
C CYS A 137 9.52 -17.09 -3.03
N ARG A 138 8.46 -17.63 -3.65
CA ARG A 138 8.06 -19.04 -3.45
C ARG A 138 9.18 -20.01 -3.84
N LEU A 139 9.89 -19.71 -4.93
CA LEU A 139 11.03 -20.52 -5.38
C LEU A 139 12.20 -20.49 -4.38
N LEU A 140 12.47 -19.33 -3.78
CA LEU A 140 13.53 -19.18 -2.77
C LEU A 140 13.17 -19.83 -1.44
N ASP A 141 11.90 -19.75 -1.04
CA ASP A 141 11.39 -20.40 0.19
C ASP A 141 11.59 -21.93 0.14
N ALA A 142 11.43 -22.54 -1.05
CA ALA A 142 11.63 -23.97 -1.26
C ALA A 142 13.09 -24.43 -1.07
N LYS A 143 14.07 -23.53 -0.95
CA LYS A 143 15.45 -23.88 -0.59
C LYS A 143 15.51 -24.61 0.75
N ALA A 144 14.67 -24.23 1.72
CA ALA A 144 14.68 -24.84 3.05
C ALA A 144 14.40 -26.36 2.98
N GLU A 145 13.55 -26.78 2.05
CA GLU A 145 13.15 -28.18 1.85
C GLU A 145 14.14 -28.95 0.97
N THR A 146 14.72 -28.29 -0.05
CA THR A 146 15.55 -28.95 -1.07
C THR A 146 17.04 -28.86 -0.84
N GLY A 147 17.48 -27.89 -0.03
CA GLY A 147 18.88 -27.50 0.11
C GLY A 147 19.50 -26.91 -1.17
N ARG A 148 18.74 -26.69 -2.25
CA ARG A 148 19.24 -26.26 -3.55
C ARG A 148 18.35 -25.16 -4.13
N ILE A 149 18.94 -24.28 -4.95
CA ILE A 149 18.20 -23.27 -5.72
C ILE A 149 18.49 -23.49 -7.20
N PRO A 150 17.47 -23.60 -8.08
CA PRO A 150 17.69 -23.66 -9.52
C PRO A 150 18.10 -22.28 -10.05
N ARG A 151 19.40 -22.10 -10.27
CA ARG A 151 19.98 -20.79 -10.67
C ARG A 151 19.38 -20.24 -11.95
N ASP A 152 19.28 -21.06 -12.99
CA ASP A 152 18.72 -20.67 -14.28
C ASP A 152 17.28 -20.14 -14.14
N LEU A 153 16.47 -20.78 -13.30
CA LEU A 153 15.09 -20.34 -13.10
C LEU A 153 15.05 -19.02 -12.31
N VAL A 154 15.90 -18.84 -11.30
CA VAL A 154 16.03 -17.56 -10.58
C VAL A 154 16.47 -16.45 -11.53
N GLU A 155 17.47 -16.69 -12.39
CA GLU A 155 17.92 -15.73 -13.38
C GLU A 155 16.77 -15.29 -14.29
N GLN A 156 15.98 -16.24 -14.80
CA GLN A 156 14.83 -15.94 -15.65
C GLN A 156 13.81 -15.03 -14.94
N HIS A 157 13.57 -15.21 -13.64
CA HIS A 157 12.70 -14.32 -12.87
C HIS A 157 13.30 -12.92 -12.78
N VAL A 158 14.59 -12.81 -12.44
CA VAL A 158 15.30 -11.52 -12.32
C VAL A 158 15.26 -10.76 -13.64
N GLN A 159 15.61 -11.40 -14.76
CA GLN A 159 15.59 -10.75 -16.07
C GLN A 159 14.18 -10.37 -16.51
N SER A 160 13.17 -11.18 -16.18
CA SER A 160 11.77 -10.87 -16.49
C SER A 160 11.25 -9.66 -15.72
N VAL A 161 11.59 -9.53 -14.43
CA VAL A 161 11.26 -8.32 -13.64
C VAL A 161 11.92 -7.08 -14.26
N ARG A 162 13.20 -7.18 -14.63
CA ARG A 162 13.93 -6.09 -15.32
C ARG A 162 13.29 -5.70 -16.64
N ALA A 163 12.89 -6.66 -17.45
CA ALA A 163 12.24 -6.40 -18.73
C ALA A 163 10.89 -5.69 -18.55
N ILE A 164 10.04 -6.18 -17.64
CA ILE A 164 8.72 -5.57 -17.37
C ILE A 164 8.83 -4.12 -16.90
N VAL A 165 9.78 -3.85 -15.99
CA VAL A 165 10.01 -2.49 -15.47
C VAL A 165 10.64 -1.60 -16.54
N GLY A 166 11.61 -2.11 -17.30
CA GLY A 166 12.27 -1.39 -18.39
C GLY A 166 11.34 -1.03 -19.55
N GLU A 167 10.41 -1.92 -19.90
CA GLU A 167 9.37 -1.68 -20.91
C GLU A 167 8.23 -0.77 -20.41
N GLN A 168 8.24 -0.37 -19.14
CA GLN A 168 7.13 0.35 -18.50
C GLN A 168 5.79 -0.37 -18.70
N ALA A 169 5.80 -1.71 -18.63
CA ALA A 169 4.62 -2.55 -18.75
C ALA A 169 3.76 -2.44 -17.48
N ARG A 170 2.99 -1.35 -17.39
CA ARG A 170 2.09 -1.02 -16.27
C ARG A 170 0.83 -1.89 -16.23
N GLU A 171 -0.19 -1.47 -15.50
CA GLU A 171 -1.44 -2.17 -15.16
C GLU A 171 -1.98 -3.20 -16.16
N GLN A 172 -1.97 -2.90 -17.47
CA GLN A 172 -2.45 -3.85 -18.47
C GLN A 172 -1.32 -4.70 -19.06
N GLY A 173 -0.10 -4.21 -19.21
CA GLY A 173 0.99 -4.91 -19.90
C GLY A 173 0.63 -5.38 -21.32
N THR A 174 1.61 -5.85 -22.08
CA THR A 174 1.35 -6.45 -23.39
C THR A 174 0.81 -7.88 -23.22
N ALA A 175 0.11 -8.40 -24.24
CA ALA A 175 -0.29 -9.82 -24.23
C ALA A 175 0.93 -10.75 -24.08
N THR A 176 2.07 -10.35 -24.64
CA THR A 176 3.36 -11.05 -24.50
C THR A 176 3.85 -11.05 -23.05
N ALA A 177 3.82 -9.91 -22.37
CA ALA A 177 4.21 -9.80 -20.97
C ALA A 177 3.37 -10.71 -20.07
N ARG A 178 2.05 -10.77 -20.28
CA ARG A 178 1.17 -11.67 -19.51
C ARG A 178 1.51 -13.14 -19.75
N ARG A 179 1.71 -13.54 -21.00
CA ARG A 179 2.11 -14.91 -21.35
C ARG A 179 3.46 -15.29 -20.75
N LEU A 180 4.41 -14.36 -20.71
CA LEU A 180 5.69 -14.56 -20.05
C LEU A 180 5.48 -14.88 -18.56
N VAL A 181 4.73 -14.04 -17.85
CA VAL A 181 4.43 -14.24 -16.42
C VAL A 181 3.71 -15.58 -16.18
N GLU A 182 2.70 -15.90 -16.98
CA GLU A 182 1.98 -17.18 -16.90
C GLU A 182 2.92 -18.37 -17.09
N ARG A 183 3.80 -18.31 -18.10
CA ARG A 183 4.72 -19.40 -18.36
C ARG A 183 5.77 -19.57 -17.26
N LEU A 184 6.28 -18.47 -16.70
CA LEU A 184 7.18 -18.50 -15.55
C LEU A 184 6.50 -19.13 -14.33
N ASP A 185 5.26 -18.74 -14.05
CA ASP A 185 4.48 -19.34 -12.96
C ASP A 185 4.25 -20.84 -13.14
N GLU A 186 3.92 -21.28 -14.35
CA GLU A 186 3.76 -22.71 -14.68
C GLU A 186 5.06 -23.47 -14.44
N VAL A 187 6.19 -22.99 -14.99
CA VAL A 187 7.49 -23.65 -14.84
C VAL A 187 7.90 -23.72 -13.37
N THR A 188 7.69 -22.64 -12.61
CA THR A 188 7.96 -22.63 -11.17
C THR A 188 7.07 -23.60 -10.42
N ALA A 189 5.77 -23.65 -10.72
CA ALA A 189 4.85 -24.59 -10.09
C ALA A 189 5.20 -26.05 -10.40
N ASP A 190 5.52 -26.35 -11.66
CA ASP A 190 5.97 -27.68 -12.09
C ASP A 190 7.23 -28.09 -11.33
N TYR A 191 8.23 -27.20 -11.24
CA TYR A 191 9.46 -27.44 -10.50
C TYR A 191 9.20 -27.73 -9.01
N LEU A 192 8.40 -26.89 -8.35
CA LEU A 192 8.03 -27.07 -6.94
C LEU A 192 7.24 -28.37 -6.71
N SER A 193 6.38 -28.76 -7.66
CA SER A 193 5.64 -30.02 -7.56
C SER A 193 6.56 -31.25 -7.67
N GLN A 194 7.56 -31.22 -8.57
CA GLN A 194 8.53 -32.30 -8.72
C GLN A 194 9.38 -32.46 -7.45
N ILE A 195 9.69 -31.35 -6.78
CA ILE A 195 10.37 -31.35 -5.49
C ILE A 195 9.50 -31.94 -4.39
N GLY A 196 8.25 -31.49 -4.25
CA GLY A 196 7.35 -31.93 -3.18
C GLY A 196 6.96 -33.41 -3.30
N VAL A 197 7.04 -33.99 -4.51
CA VAL A 197 6.86 -35.43 -4.74
C VAL A 197 8.15 -36.23 -4.45
N ALA A 198 9.31 -35.58 -4.43
CA ALA A 198 10.62 -36.20 -4.23
C ALA A 198 11.14 -36.14 -2.78
N ALA A 199 10.43 -35.45 -1.88
CA ALA A 199 10.70 -35.37 -0.44
C ALA A 199 9.86 -36.39 0.36
#